data_AF-A0A1F5YSH4-F1
#
_entry.id   AF-A0A1F5YSH4-F1
#
_cell.length_a   1.000
_cell.length_b   1.000
_cell.length_c   1.000
_cell.angle_alpha   90.00
_cell.angle_beta   90.00
_cell.angle_gamma   90.00
#
_symmetry.space_group_name_H-M   'P 1'
#
loop_
_entity.id
_entity.type
_entity.pdbx_description
1 polymer ?
#
loop_
_entity_poly.entity_id
_entity_poly.type
_entity_poly.pdbx_seq_one_letter_code
_entity_poly.pdbx_strand_id
1 'polypeptide(L)'
;MVDQEFKEKFINLWQRYFPGAELPITFYYTERELSAEMVPPAHKQSCLICELAQVRRGKSLLFDCESLGCGGAQRYLGFVQELRPNFEYFLSCGIKGELEGERYKKTPELVLEFMKRMPVVSAPHPYIVFKRWDRLEDLDSPEAVIFFATPDVLSGLFTLVNFDREDPDGVFAPFAAGCGSIVHYPYLESQADDPRAVLGMFDVSARPCVGAGVLSFAVPMVKFSSMVENMEQSFLITGSWNKVQKRIGLAGSQPAGPE
;
A
#
# COMPACT_ATOMS: atom_id res chain seq x y z
N MET A 1 -14.42 -9.17 -9.18
CA MET A 1 -15.05 -8.38 -10.27
C MET A 1 -15.41 -7.02 -9.71
N VAL A 2 -15.06 -5.95 -10.42
CA VAL A 2 -15.33 -4.57 -10.01
C VAL A 2 -16.70 -4.17 -10.54
N ASP A 3 -17.57 -3.72 -9.64
CA ASP A 3 -18.81 -3.05 -10.01
C ASP A 3 -18.52 -1.60 -10.43
N GLN A 4 -18.91 -1.24 -11.66
CA GLN A 4 -18.68 0.08 -12.22
C GLN A 4 -19.47 1.17 -11.50
N GLU A 5 -20.68 0.86 -11.01
CA GLU A 5 -21.49 1.83 -10.25
C GLU A 5 -20.81 2.14 -8.91
N PHE A 6 -20.34 1.10 -8.22
CA PHE A 6 -19.55 1.27 -7.00
C PHE A 6 -18.26 2.06 -7.26
N LYS A 7 -17.55 1.79 -8.36
CA LYS A 7 -16.33 2.51 -8.76
C LYS A 7 -16.60 4.00 -8.93
N GLU A 8 -17.66 4.37 -9.66
CA GLU A 8 -18.06 5.76 -9.90
C GLU A 8 -18.56 6.45 -8.63
N LYS A 9 -19.36 5.75 -7.82
CA LYS A 9 -19.81 6.23 -6.51
C LYS A 9 -18.63 6.63 -5.64
N PHE A 10 -17.62 5.76 -5.51
CA PHE A 10 -16.43 6.10 -4.74
C PHE A 10 -15.71 7.32 -5.30
N ILE A 11 -15.50 7.41 -6.62
CA ILE A 11 -14.82 8.58 -7.23
C ILE A 11 -15.55 9.88 -6.88
N ASN A 12 -16.88 9.89 -7.01
CA ASN A 12 -17.70 11.06 -6.70
C ASN A 12 -17.62 11.46 -5.22
N LEU A 13 -17.74 10.47 -4.31
CA LEU A 13 -17.63 10.71 -2.87
C LEU A 13 -16.22 11.15 -2.46
N TRP A 14 -15.19 10.58 -3.08
CA TRP A 14 -13.80 10.95 -2.86
C TRP A 14 -13.55 12.40 -3.24
N GLN A 15 -13.98 12.83 -4.43
CA GLN A 15 -13.85 14.22 -4.85
C GLN A 15 -14.61 15.18 -3.92
N ARG A 16 -15.79 14.78 -3.42
CA ARG A 16 -16.61 15.58 -2.52
C ARG A 16 -15.96 15.79 -1.15
N TYR A 17 -15.42 14.74 -0.54
CA TYR A 17 -14.96 14.77 0.85
C TYR A 17 -13.44 14.93 1.00
N PHE A 18 -12.66 14.58 -0.03
CA PHE A 18 -11.21 14.65 -0.07
C PHE A 18 -10.74 15.42 -1.33
N PRO A 19 -11.16 16.67 -1.52
CA PRO A 19 -10.92 17.42 -2.75
C PRO A 19 -9.42 17.60 -3.00
N GLY A 20 -8.97 17.25 -4.20
CA GLY A 20 -7.57 17.36 -4.60
C GLY A 20 -6.65 16.25 -4.08
N ALA A 21 -7.17 15.30 -3.28
CA ALA A 21 -6.41 14.12 -2.90
C ALA A 21 -6.28 13.15 -4.09
N GLU A 22 -5.10 12.54 -4.24
CA GLU A 22 -4.84 11.54 -5.28
C GLU A 22 -5.79 10.34 -5.14
N LEU A 23 -6.21 9.77 -6.29
CA LEU A 23 -6.94 8.50 -6.29
C LEU A 23 -6.04 7.36 -5.81
N PRO A 24 -6.56 6.40 -5.04
CA PRO A 24 -5.77 5.27 -4.61
C PRO A 24 -5.42 4.34 -5.78
N ILE A 25 -4.42 3.49 -5.55
CA ILE A 25 -4.13 2.34 -6.41
C ILE A 25 -4.64 1.06 -5.76
N THR A 26 -4.73 -0.01 -6.52
CA THR A 26 -5.12 -1.34 -6.06
C THR A 26 -4.13 -2.37 -6.55
N PHE A 27 -4.18 -3.57 -5.97
CA PHE A 27 -3.52 -4.74 -6.52
C PHE A 27 -4.41 -5.98 -6.50
N TYR A 28 -4.08 -6.95 -7.34
CA TYR A 28 -4.64 -8.30 -7.30
C TYR A 28 -3.73 -9.29 -8.04
N TYR A 29 -3.86 -10.58 -7.73
CA TYR A 29 -3.10 -11.65 -8.36
C TYR A 29 -3.88 -12.28 -9.52
N THR A 30 -3.18 -12.77 -10.56
CA THR A 30 -3.82 -13.33 -11.77
C THR A 30 -2.95 -14.41 -12.44
N GLU A 31 -3.59 -15.36 -13.13
CA GLU A 31 -2.93 -16.34 -14.01
C GLU A 31 -2.68 -15.83 -15.43
N ARG A 32 -3.47 -14.85 -15.88
CA ARG A 32 -3.47 -14.37 -17.28
C ARG A 32 -2.94 -12.94 -17.37
N GLU A 33 -2.33 -12.63 -18.51
CA GLU A 33 -2.10 -11.24 -18.92
C GLU A 33 -3.46 -10.54 -19.07
N LEU A 34 -3.64 -9.49 -18.26
CA LEU A 34 -4.76 -8.57 -18.34
C LEU A 34 -4.29 -7.31 -19.09
N SER A 35 -5.16 -6.31 -19.23
CA SER A 35 -4.91 -5.01 -19.90
C SER A 35 -3.77 -4.14 -19.30
N ALA A 36 -2.87 -4.71 -18.51
CA ALA A 36 -1.73 -4.06 -17.89
C ALA A 36 -0.42 -4.30 -18.65
N GLU A 37 0.47 -3.32 -18.63
CA GLU A 37 1.80 -3.40 -19.24
C GLU A 37 2.69 -4.33 -18.41
N MET A 38 3.21 -5.40 -19.02
CA MET A 38 4.19 -6.28 -18.39
C MET A 38 5.50 -5.54 -18.16
N VAL A 39 5.93 -5.51 -16.91
CA VAL A 39 7.21 -4.89 -16.55
C VAL A 39 8.34 -5.84 -16.94
N PRO A 40 9.33 -5.40 -17.74
CA PRO A 40 10.42 -6.27 -18.16
C PRO A 40 11.24 -6.74 -16.95
N PRO A 41 11.98 -7.87 -17.08
CA PRO A 41 12.86 -8.35 -16.03
C PRO A 41 13.78 -7.25 -15.50
N ALA A 42 13.93 -7.20 -14.18
CA ALA A 42 14.66 -6.11 -13.55
C ALA A 42 16.18 -6.22 -13.85
N HIS A 43 16.68 -5.37 -14.73
CA HIS A 43 18.10 -5.30 -15.07
C HIS A 43 18.95 -4.57 -14.01
N LYS A 44 18.32 -3.88 -13.06
CA LYS A 44 18.96 -3.18 -11.94
C LYS A 44 18.10 -3.30 -10.69
N GLN A 45 18.70 -3.11 -9.51
CA GLN A 45 17.92 -2.99 -8.28
C GLN A 45 16.96 -1.80 -8.39
N SER A 46 15.66 -2.10 -8.40
CA SER A 46 14.59 -1.10 -8.39
C SER A 46 13.61 -1.42 -7.25
N CYS A 47 13.23 -0.39 -6.50
CA CYS A 47 12.23 -0.52 -5.45
C CYS A 47 10.84 -0.52 -6.07
N LEU A 48 10.01 -1.52 -5.74
CA LEU A 48 8.62 -1.58 -6.20
C LEU A 48 7.86 -0.27 -5.93
N ILE A 49 8.10 0.37 -4.77
CA ILE A 49 7.43 1.63 -4.42
C ILE A 49 7.76 2.75 -5.41
N CYS A 50 8.99 2.79 -5.94
CA CYS A 50 9.38 3.74 -6.97
C CYS A 50 8.68 3.43 -8.31
N GLU A 51 8.56 2.16 -8.69
CA GLU A 51 7.83 1.76 -9.90
C GLU A 51 6.34 2.12 -9.84
N LEU A 52 5.73 1.97 -8.65
CA LEU A 52 4.33 2.32 -8.42
C LEU A 52 4.02 3.81 -8.57
N ALA A 53 5.03 4.69 -8.64
CA ALA A 53 4.82 6.09 -9.03
C ALA A 53 4.22 6.21 -10.45
N GLN A 54 4.50 5.26 -11.35
CA GLN A 54 3.88 5.23 -12.67
C GLN A 54 2.40 4.83 -12.60
N VAL A 55 2.06 3.87 -11.72
CA VAL A 55 0.67 3.44 -11.49
C VAL A 55 -0.17 4.57 -10.93
N ARG A 56 0.38 5.30 -9.96
CA ARG A 56 -0.19 6.53 -9.41
C ARG A 56 -0.46 7.61 -10.46
N ARG A 57 0.38 7.68 -11.50
CA ARG A 57 0.18 8.54 -12.69
C ARG A 57 -0.80 7.97 -13.73
N GLY A 58 -1.36 6.79 -13.48
CA GLY A 58 -2.44 6.20 -14.29
C GLY A 58 -1.99 5.09 -15.24
N LYS A 59 -0.76 4.58 -15.14
CA LYS A 59 -0.38 3.33 -15.80
C LYS A 59 -1.00 2.12 -15.09
N SER A 60 -1.22 1.05 -15.82
CA SER A 60 -1.55 -0.27 -15.29
C SER A 60 -0.33 -1.16 -15.49
N LEU A 61 0.24 -1.72 -14.42
CA LEU A 61 1.47 -2.51 -14.47
C LEU A 61 1.23 -3.94 -13.99
N LEU A 62 1.83 -4.90 -14.69
CA LEU A 62 1.85 -6.33 -14.36
C LEU A 62 3.29 -6.71 -13.99
N PHE A 63 3.45 -7.46 -12.89
CA PHE A 63 4.75 -7.96 -12.44
C PHE A 63 4.68 -9.47 -12.22
N ASP A 64 5.75 -10.17 -12.59
CA ASP A 64 6.08 -11.49 -12.07
C ASP A 64 7.28 -11.41 -11.10
N CYS A 65 7.82 -12.57 -10.73
CA CYS A 65 8.99 -12.63 -9.85
C CYS A 65 10.27 -12.03 -10.48
N GLU A 66 10.44 -12.15 -11.81
CA GLU A 66 11.62 -11.67 -12.55
C GLU A 66 11.56 -10.16 -12.83
N SER A 67 10.35 -9.59 -12.95
CA SER A 67 10.12 -8.15 -13.04
C SER A 67 10.54 -7.40 -11.77
N LEU A 68 10.67 -8.08 -10.63
CA LEU A 68 10.96 -7.46 -9.33
C LEU A 68 12.46 -7.35 -9.05
N GLY A 69 12.99 -6.13 -9.11
CA GLY A 69 14.42 -5.86 -8.87
C GLY A 69 14.86 -5.89 -7.40
N CYS A 70 13.96 -6.11 -6.45
CA CYS A 70 14.26 -6.13 -5.02
C CYS A 70 13.75 -7.43 -4.38
N GLY A 71 14.65 -8.18 -3.72
CA GLY A 71 14.29 -9.42 -3.02
C GLY A 71 13.26 -9.23 -1.91
N GLY A 72 13.19 -8.02 -1.32
CA GLY A 72 12.11 -7.66 -0.41
C GLY A 72 10.75 -7.65 -1.11
N ALA A 73 10.65 -7.09 -2.32
CA ALA A 73 9.42 -7.12 -3.10
C ALA A 73 9.03 -8.55 -3.48
N GLN A 74 9.97 -9.37 -3.95
CA GLN A 74 9.72 -10.79 -4.23
C GLN A 74 9.15 -11.53 -3.01
N ARG A 75 9.70 -11.27 -1.81
CA ARG A 75 9.26 -11.90 -0.56
C ARG A 75 7.90 -11.40 -0.07
N TYR A 76 7.67 -10.09 -0.06
CA TYR A 76 6.44 -9.50 0.46
C TYR A 76 5.25 -9.64 -0.50
N LEU A 77 5.50 -9.81 -1.80
CA LEU A 77 4.46 -10.16 -2.78
C LEU A 77 4.19 -11.68 -2.82
N GLY A 78 4.97 -12.49 -2.09
CA GLY A 78 4.73 -13.93 -1.95
C GLY A 78 5.32 -14.81 -3.05
N PHE A 79 6.14 -14.27 -3.96
CA PHE A 79 6.77 -15.05 -5.03
C PHE A 79 7.96 -15.88 -4.55
N VAL A 80 8.63 -15.45 -3.48
CA VAL A 80 9.68 -16.23 -2.81
C VAL A 80 9.40 -16.29 -1.31
N GLN A 81 9.73 -17.41 -0.67
CA GLN A 81 9.48 -17.64 0.75
C GLN A 81 10.76 -17.46 1.58
N GLU A 82 11.90 -17.75 0.96
CA GLU A 82 13.21 -17.61 1.57
C GLU A 82 13.85 -16.28 1.19
N LEU A 83 14.58 -15.69 2.15
CA LEU A 83 15.39 -14.51 1.92
C LEU A 83 16.83 -14.93 1.61
N ARG A 84 17.60 -14.00 1.06
CA ARG A 84 19.01 -14.22 0.74
C ARG A 84 19.82 -14.68 1.96
N PRO A 85 20.92 -15.43 1.76
CA PRO A 85 21.87 -15.73 2.83
C PRO A 85 22.33 -14.47 3.56
N ASN A 86 22.60 -14.59 4.87
CA ASN A 86 23.05 -13.51 5.74
C ASN A 86 22.08 -12.31 5.84
N PHE A 87 20.78 -12.52 5.60
CA PHE A 87 19.78 -11.46 5.72
C PHE A 87 19.73 -10.85 7.14
N GLU A 88 19.96 -11.67 8.16
CA GLU A 88 20.07 -11.24 9.56
C GLU A 88 21.18 -10.23 9.80
N TYR A 89 22.31 -10.37 9.10
CA TYR A 89 23.39 -9.40 9.14
C TYR A 89 23.05 -8.16 8.32
N PHE A 90 22.47 -8.35 7.13
CA PHE A 90 22.02 -7.21 6.30
C PHE A 90 21.06 -6.29 7.04
N LEU A 91 20.01 -6.83 7.68
CA LEU A 91 19.01 -6.00 8.36
C LEU A 91 19.53 -5.41 9.68
N SER A 92 20.69 -5.87 10.16
CA SER A 92 21.33 -5.43 11.40
C SER A 92 22.69 -4.75 11.15
N CYS A 93 23.80 -5.34 11.59
CA CYS A 93 25.11 -4.68 11.66
C CYS A 93 25.98 -4.81 10.41
N GLY A 94 25.58 -5.64 9.44
CA GLY A 94 26.38 -5.99 8.28
C GLY A 94 27.51 -6.97 8.61
N ILE A 95 28.33 -7.27 7.60
CA ILE A 95 29.55 -8.07 7.71
C ILE A 95 30.70 -7.20 7.19
N LYS A 96 31.70 -6.97 8.05
CA LYS A 96 32.79 -6.01 7.76
C LYS A 96 33.52 -6.40 6.46
N GLY A 97 33.49 -5.50 5.47
CA GLY A 97 34.16 -5.69 4.18
C GLY A 97 33.39 -6.55 3.17
N GLU A 98 32.23 -7.08 3.54
CA GLU A 98 31.44 -7.99 2.69
C GLU A 98 30.01 -7.48 2.46
N LEU A 99 29.36 -6.97 3.50
CA LEU A 99 27.95 -6.62 3.48
C LEU A 99 27.69 -5.38 4.35
N GLU A 100 27.17 -4.33 3.75
CA GLU A 100 26.66 -3.20 4.53
C GLU A 100 25.37 -3.60 5.27
N GLY A 101 25.25 -3.15 6.52
CA GLY A 101 24.08 -3.39 7.35
C GLY A 101 23.17 -2.17 7.43
N GLU A 102 21.87 -2.38 7.23
CA GLU A 102 20.81 -1.37 7.31
C GLU A 102 20.60 -0.83 8.74
N ARG A 103 20.98 -1.61 9.76
CA ARG A 103 20.83 -1.28 11.19
C ARG A 103 19.38 -1.02 11.60
N TYR A 104 18.42 -1.65 10.95
CA TYR A 104 17.00 -1.58 11.34
C TYR A 104 16.68 -2.42 12.56
N LYS A 105 17.49 -3.46 12.81
CA LYS A 105 17.49 -4.24 14.05
C LYS A 105 18.87 -4.20 14.69
N LYS A 106 18.89 -4.22 16.02
CA LYS A 106 20.13 -4.07 16.79
C LYS A 106 21.12 -5.22 16.57
N THR A 107 20.64 -6.46 16.44
CA THR A 107 21.49 -7.65 16.31
C THR A 107 20.90 -8.66 15.31
N PRO A 108 21.74 -9.53 14.72
CA PRO A 108 21.27 -10.63 13.86
C PRO A 108 20.24 -11.54 14.53
N GLU A 109 20.40 -11.85 15.82
CA GLU A 109 19.48 -12.72 16.56
C GLU A 109 18.08 -12.11 16.65
N LEU A 110 17.99 -10.79 16.83
CA LEU A 110 16.70 -10.09 16.79
C LEU A 110 16.05 -10.14 15.41
N VAL A 111 16.86 -10.15 14.33
CA VAL A 111 16.33 -10.33 12.98
C VAL A 111 15.79 -11.74 12.80
N LEU A 112 16.52 -12.76 13.25
CA LEU A 112 16.06 -14.16 13.17
C LEU A 112 14.75 -14.37 13.96
N GLU A 113 14.65 -13.85 15.18
CA GLU A 113 13.40 -13.90 15.97
C GLU A 113 12.26 -13.13 15.32
N PHE A 114 12.55 -11.97 14.71
CA PHE A 114 11.57 -11.23 13.93
C PHE A 114 11.08 -12.03 12.72
N MET A 115 11.98 -12.69 11.99
CA MET A 115 11.63 -13.51 10.83
C MET A 115 10.74 -14.70 11.19
N LYS A 116 10.96 -15.35 12.33
CA LYS A 116 10.09 -16.44 12.82
C LYS A 116 8.65 -15.99 13.08
N ARG A 117 8.46 -14.70 13.41
CA ARG A 117 7.14 -14.11 13.70
C ARG A 117 6.47 -13.52 12.47
N MET A 118 7.21 -13.29 11.39
CA MET A 118 6.64 -12.78 10.15
C MET A 118 5.84 -13.88 9.45
N PRO A 119 4.58 -13.61 9.06
CA PRO A 119 3.84 -14.52 8.22
C PRO A 119 4.59 -14.82 6.90
N VAL A 120 4.53 -16.07 6.47
CA VAL A 120 5.01 -16.49 5.16
C VAL A 120 3.78 -16.75 4.31
N VAL A 121 3.71 -16.10 3.15
CA VAL A 121 2.60 -16.24 2.22
C VAL A 121 3.17 -16.60 0.87
N SER A 122 2.49 -17.49 0.17
CA SER A 122 2.74 -17.77 -1.25
C SER A 122 1.74 -16.99 -2.09
N ALA A 123 2.21 -16.33 -3.12
CA ALA A 123 1.34 -15.67 -4.09
C ALA A 123 0.35 -16.71 -4.66
N PRO A 124 -0.95 -16.43 -4.69
CA PRO A 124 -1.94 -17.39 -5.19
C PRO A 124 -1.82 -17.63 -6.70
N HIS A 125 -1.19 -16.70 -7.43
CA HIS A 125 -0.98 -16.78 -8.86
C HIS A 125 0.40 -16.20 -9.26
N PRO A 126 0.93 -16.53 -10.47
CA PRO A 126 2.28 -16.14 -10.89
C PRO A 126 2.47 -14.64 -11.17
N TYR A 127 1.37 -13.89 -11.34
CA TYR A 127 1.44 -12.46 -11.61
C TYR A 127 0.67 -11.64 -10.59
N ILE A 128 1.10 -10.40 -10.39
CA ILE A 128 0.39 -9.36 -9.65
C ILE A 128 0.20 -8.12 -10.53
N VAL A 129 -1.02 -7.59 -10.54
CA VAL A 129 -1.37 -6.37 -11.27
C VAL A 129 -1.53 -5.23 -10.29
N PHE A 130 -1.04 -4.04 -10.67
CA PHE A 130 -1.34 -2.78 -10.02
C PHE A 130 -2.03 -1.83 -10.98
N LYS A 131 -3.18 -1.28 -10.55
CA LYS A 131 -3.94 -0.27 -11.30
C LYS A 131 -4.31 0.88 -10.39
N ARG A 132 -4.44 2.09 -10.94
CA ARG A 132 -5.14 3.18 -10.23
C ARG A 132 -6.64 2.93 -10.27
N TRP A 133 -7.37 3.39 -9.25
CA TRP A 133 -8.81 3.11 -9.10
C TRP A 133 -9.64 3.39 -10.37
N ASP A 134 -9.38 4.51 -11.05
CA ASP A 134 -10.07 4.91 -12.29
C ASP A 134 -9.74 4.03 -13.51
N ARG A 135 -8.70 3.18 -13.43
CA ARG A 135 -8.28 2.24 -14.47
C ARG A 135 -8.83 0.83 -14.25
N LEU A 136 -9.63 0.60 -13.21
CA LEU A 136 -10.26 -0.69 -12.96
C LEU A 136 -11.36 -1.00 -13.99
N GLU A 137 -11.35 -2.24 -14.46
CA GLU A 137 -12.27 -2.84 -15.43
C GLU A 137 -13.11 -3.96 -14.78
N ASP A 138 -14.21 -4.37 -15.42
CA ASP A 138 -15.22 -5.27 -14.84
C ASP A 138 -14.63 -6.59 -14.31
N LEU A 139 -13.65 -7.15 -15.02
CA LEU A 139 -13.03 -8.43 -14.68
C LEU A 139 -11.94 -8.31 -13.60
N ASP A 140 -11.56 -7.10 -13.21
CA ASP A 140 -10.58 -6.91 -12.15
C ASP A 140 -11.15 -7.38 -10.81
N SER A 141 -10.29 -7.87 -9.91
CA SER A 141 -10.70 -8.29 -8.58
C SER A 141 -9.70 -7.85 -7.52
N PRO A 142 -9.64 -6.54 -7.21
CA PRO A 142 -8.72 -6.00 -6.21
C PRO A 142 -8.77 -6.75 -4.88
N GLU A 143 -7.61 -6.99 -4.28
CA GLU A 143 -7.45 -7.53 -2.92
C GLU A 143 -7.54 -6.42 -1.88
N ALA A 144 -6.94 -5.27 -2.19
CA ALA A 144 -6.92 -4.10 -1.32
C ALA A 144 -6.78 -2.80 -2.12
N VAL A 145 -7.13 -1.70 -1.45
CA VAL A 145 -6.96 -0.32 -1.90
C VAL A 145 -5.84 0.33 -1.13
N ILE A 146 -4.92 1.00 -1.84
CA ILE A 146 -3.73 1.63 -1.29
C ILE A 146 -3.79 3.12 -1.56
N PHE A 147 -3.97 3.90 -0.50
CA PHE A 147 -3.90 5.35 -0.53
C PHE A 147 -2.47 5.80 -0.28
N PHE A 148 -1.98 6.77 -1.06
CA PHE A 148 -0.80 7.55 -0.77
C PHE A 148 -1.25 8.95 -0.37
N ALA A 149 -1.19 9.24 0.92
CA ALA A 149 -1.95 10.33 1.52
C ALA A 149 -1.12 11.21 2.46
N THR A 150 -1.49 12.49 2.52
CA THR A 150 -0.99 13.46 3.49
C THR A 150 -1.68 13.28 4.85
N PRO A 151 -1.15 13.85 5.96
CA PRO A 151 -1.73 13.68 7.29
C PRO A 151 -3.22 14.01 7.39
N ASP A 152 -3.70 15.04 6.68
CA ASP A 152 -5.11 15.42 6.72
C ASP A 152 -6.01 14.40 6.01
N VAL A 153 -5.58 13.87 4.87
CA VAL A 153 -6.29 12.77 4.18
C VAL A 153 -6.25 11.49 5.02
N LEU A 154 -5.10 11.17 5.62
CA LEU A 154 -4.94 10.02 6.51
C LEU A 154 -5.85 10.12 7.73
N SER A 155 -6.04 11.31 8.31
CA SER A 155 -6.95 11.49 9.45
C SER A 155 -8.40 11.15 9.12
N GLY A 156 -8.83 11.45 7.89
CA GLY A 156 -10.14 11.08 7.40
C GLY A 156 -10.27 9.57 7.17
N LEU A 157 -9.29 8.97 6.50
CA LEU A 157 -9.27 7.51 6.28
C LEU A 157 -9.25 6.72 7.59
N PHE A 158 -8.44 7.16 8.56
CA PHE A 158 -8.33 6.59 9.90
C PHE A 158 -9.65 6.67 10.67
N THR A 159 -10.37 7.79 10.57
CA THR A 159 -11.66 7.92 11.25
C THR A 159 -12.73 7.10 10.55
N LEU A 160 -12.71 7.05 9.21
CA LEU A 160 -13.71 6.35 8.41
C LEU A 160 -13.63 4.83 8.58
N VAL A 161 -12.43 4.24 8.64
CA VAL A 161 -12.29 2.78 8.84
C VAL A 161 -12.80 2.30 10.20
N ASN A 162 -12.81 3.19 11.19
CA ASN A 162 -13.27 2.92 12.55
C ASN A 162 -14.73 3.32 12.80
N PHE A 163 -15.42 3.90 11.80
CA PHE A 163 -16.74 4.49 12.00
C PHE A 163 -17.82 3.47 12.43
N ASP A 164 -17.70 2.25 11.93
CA ASP A 164 -18.62 1.14 12.15
C ASP A 164 -18.03 0.05 13.08
N ARG A 165 -16.97 0.37 13.83
CA ARG A 165 -16.32 -0.55 14.77
C ARG A 165 -16.64 -0.19 16.21
N GLU A 166 -16.70 -1.20 17.07
CA GLU A 166 -16.84 -1.01 18.52
C GLU A 166 -15.46 -0.85 19.20
N ASP A 167 -14.43 -1.51 18.68
CA ASP A 167 -13.06 -1.44 19.17
C ASP A 167 -12.24 -0.35 18.47
N PRO A 168 -11.19 0.18 19.13
CA PRO A 168 -10.33 1.21 18.56
C PRO A 168 -9.20 0.68 17.66
N ASP A 169 -9.12 -0.64 17.42
CA ASP A 169 -7.96 -1.31 16.82
C ASP A 169 -8.14 -1.60 15.31
N GLY A 170 -9.02 -0.85 14.63
CA GLY A 170 -9.26 -0.98 13.19
C GLY A 170 -8.08 -0.59 12.29
N VAL A 171 -6.98 -0.08 12.86
CA VAL A 171 -5.75 0.28 12.14
C VAL A 171 -4.52 -0.17 12.92
N PHE A 172 -3.54 -0.75 12.23
CA PHE A 172 -2.23 -1.04 12.81
C PHE A 172 -1.08 -0.59 11.90
N ALA A 173 0.11 -0.44 12.48
CA ALA A 173 1.33 -0.03 11.77
C ALA A 173 2.46 -1.05 12.01
N PRO A 174 2.63 -2.05 11.12
CA PRO A 174 3.64 -3.08 11.30
C PRO A 174 5.05 -2.57 10.98
N PHE A 175 6.06 -3.09 11.68
CA PHE A 175 7.45 -2.95 11.24
C PHE A 175 7.67 -3.84 10.01
N ALA A 176 7.68 -3.22 8.83
CA ALA A 176 7.71 -3.91 7.54
C ALA A 176 8.40 -3.06 6.46
N ALA A 177 8.85 -3.69 5.38
CA ALA A 177 9.24 -2.95 4.18
C ALA A 177 8.04 -2.23 3.57
N GLY A 178 8.29 -1.25 2.70
CA GLY A 178 7.24 -0.49 2.03
C GLY A 178 6.23 -1.40 1.34
N CYS A 179 6.71 -2.35 0.52
CA CYS A 179 5.89 -3.36 -0.16
C CYS A 179 5.17 -4.31 0.83
N GLY A 180 5.76 -4.59 1.99
CA GLY A 180 5.09 -5.33 3.06
C GLY A 180 3.86 -4.58 3.58
N SER A 181 3.98 -3.27 3.82
CA SER A 181 2.89 -2.45 4.36
C SER A 181 1.74 -2.17 3.37
N ILE A 182 1.98 -2.27 2.05
CA ILE A 182 0.95 -2.00 1.03
C ILE A 182 0.40 -3.24 0.33
N VAL A 183 1.10 -4.39 0.38
CA VAL A 183 0.66 -5.64 -0.26
C VAL A 183 0.52 -6.76 0.76
N HIS A 184 1.60 -7.12 1.44
CA HIS A 184 1.65 -8.32 2.29
C HIS A 184 0.62 -8.31 3.42
N TYR A 185 0.65 -7.28 4.26
CA TYR A 185 -0.26 -7.18 5.40
C TYR A 185 -1.72 -6.93 4.96
N PRO A 186 -2.01 -6.06 3.98
CA PRO A 186 -3.37 -5.92 3.45
C PRO A 186 -3.94 -7.21 2.85
N TYR A 187 -3.10 -8.01 2.18
CA TYR A 187 -3.51 -9.33 1.66
C TYR A 187 -3.81 -10.32 2.80
N LEU A 188 -3.02 -10.34 3.86
CA LEU A 188 -3.34 -11.16 5.04
C LEU A 188 -4.64 -10.74 5.70
N GLU A 189 -4.86 -9.43 5.86
CA GLU A 189 -6.09 -8.90 6.44
C GLU A 189 -7.29 -9.13 5.50
N SER A 190 -7.11 -9.26 4.17
CA SER A 190 -8.22 -9.64 3.26
C SER A 190 -8.75 -11.06 3.50
N GLN A 191 -7.97 -11.89 4.19
CA GLN A 191 -8.34 -13.26 4.58
C GLN A 191 -8.77 -13.37 6.06
N ALA A 192 -8.76 -12.26 6.81
CA ALA A 192 -9.14 -12.26 8.22
C ALA A 192 -10.65 -12.09 8.38
N ASP A 193 -11.21 -12.71 9.44
CA ASP A 193 -12.62 -12.53 9.80
C ASP A 193 -12.94 -11.08 10.21
N ASP A 194 -11.96 -10.40 10.80
CA ASP A 194 -12.05 -9.00 11.23
C ASP A 194 -10.91 -8.16 10.61
N PRO A 195 -11.06 -7.69 9.36
CA PRO A 195 -10.02 -7.00 8.62
C PRO A 195 -9.73 -5.59 9.14
N ARG A 196 -8.46 -5.28 9.36
CA ARG A 196 -7.95 -3.95 9.72
C ARG A 196 -7.25 -3.29 8.54
N ALA A 197 -7.17 -1.95 8.60
CA ALA A 197 -6.32 -1.20 7.68
C ALA A 197 -4.87 -1.12 8.17
N VAL A 198 -3.95 -0.94 7.23
CA VAL A 198 -2.51 -0.87 7.48
C VAL A 198 -2.02 0.55 7.22
N LEU A 199 -1.54 1.21 8.28
CA LEU A 199 -0.79 2.46 8.16
C LEU A 199 0.68 2.12 7.89
N GLY A 200 1.24 2.65 6.81
CA GLY A 200 2.53 2.20 6.29
C GLY A 200 3.40 3.28 5.67
N MET A 201 4.36 2.84 4.86
CA MET A 201 5.36 3.69 4.21
C MET A 201 6.31 4.39 5.21
N PHE A 202 6.66 3.69 6.29
CA PHE A 202 7.68 4.08 7.26
C PHE A 202 9.05 3.44 7.01
N ASP A 203 9.14 2.50 6.07
CA ASP A 203 10.39 1.89 5.61
C ASP A 203 11.33 2.97 5.04
N VAL A 204 12.44 3.22 5.74
CA VAL A 204 13.38 4.29 5.39
C VAL A 204 14.10 4.04 4.06
N SER A 205 14.19 2.80 3.58
CA SER A 205 14.68 2.49 2.23
C SER A 205 13.65 2.85 1.14
N ALA A 206 12.36 2.81 1.46
CA ALA A 206 11.28 3.12 0.53
C ALA A 206 10.82 4.60 0.59
N ARG A 207 11.07 5.30 1.71
CA ARG A 207 10.73 6.72 1.90
C ARG A 207 11.12 7.63 0.73
N PRO A 208 12.30 7.49 0.10
CA PRO A 208 12.68 8.35 -1.04
C PRO A 208 11.78 8.19 -2.29
N CYS A 209 11.03 7.09 -2.40
CA CYS A 209 10.13 6.86 -3.54
C CYS A 209 8.79 7.60 -3.43
N VAL A 210 8.51 8.29 -2.32
CA VAL A 210 7.26 9.01 -2.08
C VAL A 210 7.52 10.42 -1.54
N GLY A 211 6.51 11.30 -1.61
CA GLY A 211 6.64 12.67 -1.10
C GLY A 211 6.95 12.72 0.41
N ALA A 212 7.68 13.75 0.83
CA ALA A 212 8.13 13.90 2.22
C ALA A 212 6.98 13.86 3.24
N GLY A 213 5.83 14.46 2.91
CA GLY A 213 4.61 14.45 3.74
C GLY A 213 3.61 13.36 3.41
N VAL A 214 3.99 12.33 2.64
CA VAL A 214 3.08 11.26 2.18
C VAL A 214 3.40 9.95 2.88
N LEU A 215 2.40 9.31 3.47
CA LEU A 215 2.46 7.92 3.95
C LEU A 215 1.46 7.07 3.16
N SER A 216 1.43 5.75 3.44
CA SER A 216 0.43 4.86 2.85
C SER A 216 -0.65 4.46 3.86
N PHE A 217 -1.86 4.25 3.36
CA PHE A 217 -2.95 3.64 4.10
C PHE A 217 -3.59 2.58 3.20
N ALA A 218 -3.43 1.31 3.57
CA ALA A 218 -3.91 0.19 2.76
C ALA A 218 -5.08 -0.51 3.45
N VAL A 219 -6.17 -0.74 2.71
CA VAL A 219 -7.44 -1.25 3.24
C VAL A 219 -7.85 -2.47 2.42
N PRO A 220 -8.07 -3.65 3.04
CA PRO A 220 -8.66 -4.80 2.36
C PRO A 220 -9.98 -4.43 1.68
N MET A 221 -10.24 -4.93 0.47
CA MET A 221 -11.43 -4.55 -0.29
C MET A 221 -12.74 -4.79 0.46
N VAL A 222 -12.80 -5.90 1.21
CA VAL A 222 -13.94 -6.25 2.07
C VAL A 222 -14.28 -5.14 3.08
N LYS A 223 -13.25 -4.54 3.70
CA LYS A 223 -13.44 -3.42 4.64
C LYS A 223 -13.70 -2.11 3.88
N PHE A 224 -13.02 -1.91 2.77
CA PHE A 224 -13.16 -0.70 1.98
C PHE A 224 -14.60 -0.47 1.48
N SER A 225 -15.30 -1.52 1.05
CA SER A 225 -16.71 -1.41 0.63
C SER A 225 -17.59 -0.82 1.74
N SER A 226 -17.44 -1.30 2.99
CA SER A 226 -18.17 -0.74 4.14
C SER A 226 -17.82 0.73 4.39
N MET A 227 -16.54 1.12 4.24
CA MET A 227 -16.10 2.51 4.38
C MET A 227 -16.80 3.43 3.38
N VAL A 228 -16.91 3.02 2.11
CA VAL A 228 -17.57 3.81 1.05
C VAL A 228 -19.06 3.99 1.35
N GLU A 229 -19.75 2.92 1.75
CA GLU A 229 -21.17 3.00 2.15
C GLU A 229 -21.39 3.92 3.36
N ASN A 230 -20.41 3.98 4.26
CA ASN A 230 -20.49 4.83 5.45
C ASN A 230 -20.20 6.31 5.19
N MET A 231 -19.63 6.70 4.04
CA MET A 231 -19.13 8.07 3.84
C MET A 231 -20.20 9.14 4.08
N GLU A 232 -21.41 8.97 3.54
CA GLU A 232 -22.48 9.97 3.63
C GLU A 232 -23.22 10.02 4.96
N GLN A 233 -23.00 9.04 5.83
CA GLN A 233 -23.54 9.00 7.20
C GLN A 233 -22.49 9.25 8.29
N SER A 234 -21.22 9.37 7.88
CA SER A 234 -20.09 9.49 8.80
C SER A 234 -19.77 10.93 9.21
N PHE A 235 -18.72 11.10 10.00
CA PHE A 235 -18.15 12.40 10.36
C PHE A 235 -17.83 13.31 9.14
N LEU A 236 -17.70 12.75 7.93
CA LEU A 236 -17.40 13.49 6.71
C LEU A 236 -18.45 14.56 6.36
N ILE A 237 -19.71 14.43 6.83
CA ILE A 237 -20.75 15.45 6.62
C ILE A 237 -20.77 16.54 7.70
N THR A 238 -19.87 16.47 8.69
CA THR A 238 -19.90 17.32 9.88
C THR A 238 -19.05 18.59 9.73
N GLY A 239 -19.35 19.59 10.57
CA GLY A 239 -18.56 20.82 10.64
C GLY A 239 -17.09 20.60 11.06
N SER A 240 -16.79 19.52 11.78
CA SER A 240 -15.41 19.18 12.16
C SER A 240 -14.59 18.77 10.93
N TRP A 241 -15.15 17.91 10.08
CA TRP A 241 -14.48 17.52 8.84
C TRP A 241 -14.34 18.68 7.86
N ASN A 242 -15.35 19.55 7.75
CA ASN A 242 -15.28 20.74 6.89
C ASN A 242 -14.07 21.64 7.17
N LYS A 243 -13.57 21.68 8.42
CA LYS A 243 -12.34 22.42 8.76
C LYS A 243 -11.08 21.75 8.20
N VAL A 244 -11.02 20.41 8.23
CA VAL A 244 -9.92 19.62 7.67
C VAL A 244 -9.96 19.64 6.15
N GLN A 245 -11.14 19.47 5.54
CA GLN A 245 -11.34 19.53 4.10
C GLN A 245 -10.79 20.84 3.49
N LYS A 246 -10.96 21.98 4.17
CA LYS A 246 -10.37 23.27 3.77
C LYS A 246 -8.84 23.22 3.74
N ARG A 247 -8.19 22.53 4.68
CA ARG A 247 -6.73 22.36 4.70
C ARG A 247 -6.25 21.52 3.52
N ILE A 248 -6.98 20.45 3.18
CA ILE A 248 -6.67 19.61 2.02
C ILE A 248 -6.73 20.43 0.72
N GLY A 249 -7.80 21.20 0.51
CA GLY A 249 -7.96 22.03 -0.70
C GLY A 249 -6.91 23.15 -0.84
N LEU A 250 -6.46 23.72 0.28
CA LEU A 250 -5.39 24.73 0.29
C LEU A 250 -4.00 24.12 0.02
N ALA A 251 -3.76 22.88 0.47
CA ALA A 251 -2.50 22.19 0.20
C ALA A 251 -2.35 21.78 -1.28
N GLY A 252 -3.46 21.40 -1.94
CA GLY A 252 -3.47 21.08 -3.38
C GLY A 252 -3.29 22.27 -4.31
N SER A 253 -3.28 23.50 -3.79
CA SER A 253 -3.11 24.75 -4.54
C SER A 253 -1.74 25.42 -4.33
N GLN A 254 -0.86 24.84 -3.52
CA GLN A 254 0.54 25.26 -3.49
C GLN A 254 1.31 24.54 -4.62
N PRO A 255 2.04 25.27 -5.49
CA PRO A 255 2.89 24.64 -6.49
C PRO A 255 3.93 23.79 -5.77
N ALA A 256 4.16 22.58 -6.27
CA ALA A 256 5.28 21.76 -5.85
C ALA A 256 6.56 22.60 -5.99
N GLY A 257 7.11 23.05 -4.86
CA GLY A 257 8.40 23.74 -4.81
C GLY A 257 9.51 22.80 -5.31
N PRO A 258 10.61 23.36 -5.83
CA PRO A 258 11.53 22.63 -6.69
C PRO A 258 12.32 21.56 -5.91
N GLU A 259 12.42 20.40 -6.57
CA GLU A 259 13.39 19.28 -6.49
C GLU A 259 14.18 19.06 -5.19
#